data_AF-A0A837KKE2-F1
#
_entry.id   AF-A0A837KKE2-F1
#
_cell.length_a   1.000
_cell.length_b   1.000
_cell.length_c   1.000
_cell.angle_alpha   90.00
_cell.angle_beta   90.00
_cell.angle_gamma   90.00
#
_symmetry.space_group_name_H-M   'P 1'
#
loop_
_entity.id
_entity.type
_entity.pdbx_description
1 polymer ?
#
loop_
_entity_poly.entity_id
_entity_poly.type
_entity_poly.pdbx_seq_one_letter_code
_entity_poly.pdbx_strand_id
1 'polypeptide(L)'
;MPIPATTGQLRSKISDMQIGDYVKCWYSFHKTSGSLSDSPAGILVGLGTDTFSTAGEKPVTGESTTYSSKFFYFVKVAKGLLIADRVCQHSISWDVLNAGKVIQGKPYSFSTSSNISQGCASSENISGTLRSLTGGVAYANGSGSMSTTDKEIGAWPINNEWDKYIVNFPIGKIQTGKTIDDVFHFLSTSTWCQDTPSLSMPSAPNTARVGRGHLKAKEFGYIPSITVTANLACFRPVFEYKEV
;
A
#
# COMPACT_ATOMS: atom_id res chain seq x y z
N MET A 1 2.44 4.64 -17.67
CA MET A 1 3.46 5.03 -16.68
C MET A 1 4.24 3.77 -16.32
N PRO A 2 5.40 3.83 -15.65
CA PRO A 2 6.28 2.67 -15.65
C PRO A 2 5.71 1.58 -14.74
N ILE A 3 5.69 0.38 -15.30
CA ILE A 3 5.62 -0.89 -14.57
C ILE A 3 6.65 -0.86 -13.43
N PRO A 4 6.37 -1.44 -12.24
CA PRO A 4 7.31 -1.47 -11.13
C PRO A 4 8.67 -1.98 -11.60
N ALA A 5 9.73 -1.24 -11.29
CA ALA A 5 11.08 -1.52 -11.79
C ALA A 5 11.76 -2.70 -11.07
N THR A 6 11.07 -3.83 -10.96
CA THR A 6 11.60 -5.06 -10.37
C THR A 6 12.26 -5.95 -11.43
N THR A 7 13.12 -6.87 -11.01
CA THR A 7 13.66 -7.93 -11.88
C THR A 7 12.70 -9.12 -12.02
N GLY A 8 11.53 -9.06 -11.38
CA GLY A 8 10.49 -10.07 -11.53
C GLY A 8 9.69 -9.85 -12.81
N GLN A 9 8.62 -10.63 -12.97
CA GLN A 9 7.77 -10.57 -14.15
C GLN A 9 6.30 -10.33 -13.79
N LEU A 10 5.56 -9.84 -14.77
CA LEU A 10 4.11 -9.76 -14.68
C LEU A 10 3.53 -11.16 -14.61
N ARG A 11 2.71 -11.42 -13.58
CA ARG A 11 1.94 -12.66 -13.43
C ARG A 11 0.46 -12.39 -13.53
N SER A 12 -0.28 -13.41 -13.94
CA SER A 12 -1.74 -13.46 -13.77
C SER A 12 -2.10 -14.12 -12.44
N LYS A 13 -1.46 -15.23 -12.07
CA LYS A 13 -1.73 -15.91 -10.79
C LYS A 13 -0.69 -15.59 -9.72
N ILE A 14 -1.16 -15.34 -8.50
CA ILE A 14 -0.37 -15.20 -7.28
C ILE A 14 0.36 -16.49 -6.94
N SER A 15 -0.26 -17.65 -7.18
CA SER A 15 0.36 -18.97 -6.97
C SER A 15 1.66 -19.16 -7.77
N ASP A 16 1.81 -18.48 -8.91
CA ASP A 16 3.01 -18.53 -9.75
C ASP A 16 4.06 -17.45 -9.39
N MET A 17 3.71 -16.50 -8.52
CA MET A 17 4.55 -15.35 -8.21
C MET A 17 5.74 -15.73 -7.32
N GLN A 18 6.92 -15.28 -7.72
CA GLN A 18 8.12 -15.23 -6.88
C GLN A 18 8.29 -13.84 -6.25
N ILE A 19 9.13 -13.71 -5.22
CA ILE A 19 9.48 -12.38 -4.67
C ILE A 19 10.07 -11.51 -5.78
N GLY A 20 9.50 -10.32 -5.95
CA GLY A 20 9.80 -9.36 -7.02
C GLY A 20 8.85 -9.44 -8.23
N ASP A 21 8.10 -10.54 -8.41
CA ASP A 21 7.03 -10.57 -9.41
C ASP A 21 5.92 -9.58 -9.03
N TYR A 22 5.16 -9.16 -10.02
CA TYR A 22 4.06 -8.22 -9.84
C TYR A 22 2.81 -8.69 -10.58
N VAL A 23 1.65 -8.31 -10.06
CA VAL A 23 0.33 -8.72 -10.58
C VAL A 23 -0.56 -7.49 -10.68
N LYS A 24 -1.31 -7.38 -11.77
CA LYS A 24 -2.22 -6.27 -12.00
C LYS A 24 -3.44 -6.37 -11.08
N CYS A 25 -3.89 -5.24 -10.54
CA CYS A 25 -5.14 -5.15 -9.77
C CYS A 25 -5.78 -3.78 -10.01
N TRP A 26 -7.09 -3.67 -9.76
CA TRP A 26 -7.84 -2.43 -9.92
C TRP A 26 -8.29 -1.91 -8.58
N TYR A 27 -8.30 -0.59 -8.47
CA TYR A 27 -8.83 0.11 -7.31
C TYR A 27 -10.02 0.98 -7.72
N SER A 28 -11.15 0.80 -7.02
CA SER A 28 -12.39 1.56 -7.23
C SER A 28 -12.88 2.14 -5.92
N PHE A 29 -13.21 3.43 -5.91
CA PHE A 29 -13.74 4.15 -4.74
C PHE A 29 -14.67 5.27 -5.21
N HIS A 30 -15.55 5.74 -4.32
CA HIS A 30 -16.51 6.85 -4.53
C HIS A 30 -17.43 6.72 -5.77
N LYS A 31 -18.75 6.65 -5.55
CA LYS A 31 -19.73 6.52 -6.63
C LYS A 31 -19.86 7.80 -7.45
N THR A 32 -19.14 7.87 -8.54
CA THR A 32 -19.54 8.60 -9.75
C THR A 32 -19.56 7.59 -10.91
N SER A 33 -20.22 7.93 -12.03
CA SER A 33 -20.46 7.02 -13.15
C SER A 33 -19.20 6.26 -13.59
N GLY A 34 -19.10 4.96 -13.26
CA GLY A 34 -17.94 4.11 -13.58
C GLY A 34 -17.18 3.54 -12.38
N SER A 35 -17.50 3.94 -11.15
CA SER A 35 -17.00 3.31 -9.92
C SER A 35 -17.90 2.14 -9.47
N LEU A 36 -17.28 1.07 -8.97
CA LEU A 36 -17.95 -0.15 -8.48
C LEU A 36 -18.25 -0.12 -6.98
N SER A 37 -17.88 0.94 -6.26
CA SER A 37 -18.11 1.03 -4.82
C SER A 37 -18.34 2.45 -4.33
N ASP A 38 -19.27 2.56 -3.39
CA ASP A 38 -19.54 3.78 -2.63
C ASP A 38 -18.67 3.82 -1.36
N SER A 39 -17.81 2.80 -1.14
CA SER A 39 -16.90 2.76 0.00
C SER A 39 -15.85 3.88 -0.12
N PRO A 40 -15.73 4.76 0.89
CA PRO A 40 -14.70 5.78 0.90
C PRO A 40 -13.28 5.21 0.87
N ALA A 41 -13.09 4.05 1.51
CA ALA A 41 -11.81 3.31 1.56
C ALA A 41 -11.56 2.44 0.30
N GLY A 42 -12.49 2.45 -0.65
CA GLY A 42 -12.41 1.72 -1.90
C GLY A 42 -12.45 0.18 -1.78
N ILE A 43 -12.36 -0.45 -2.94
CA ILE A 43 -12.31 -1.91 -3.12
C ILE A 43 -11.26 -2.28 -4.16
N LEU A 44 -10.74 -3.50 -4.05
CA LEU A 44 -9.85 -4.13 -5.02
C LEU A 44 -10.65 -5.02 -5.99
N VAL A 45 -10.31 -4.98 -7.27
CA VAL A 45 -11.02 -5.78 -8.29
C VAL A 45 -10.03 -6.33 -9.31
N GLY A 46 -10.37 -7.44 -9.97
CA GLY A 46 -9.65 -7.91 -11.16
C GLY A 46 -8.24 -8.41 -10.87
N LEU A 47 -7.96 -9.00 -9.72
CA LEU A 47 -6.60 -9.43 -9.43
C LEU A 47 -6.10 -10.44 -10.49
N GLY A 48 -5.04 -10.09 -11.21
CA GLY A 48 -4.44 -10.97 -12.21
C GLY A 48 -5.20 -11.11 -13.53
N THR A 49 -6.27 -10.34 -13.72
CA THR A 49 -7.08 -10.37 -14.95
C THR A 49 -6.78 -9.14 -15.82
N ASP A 50 -7.50 -8.99 -16.93
CA ASP A 50 -7.64 -7.75 -17.71
C ASP A 50 -9.10 -7.24 -17.67
N THR A 51 -9.74 -7.36 -16.51
CA THR A 51 -11.20 -7.12 -16.33
C THR A 51 -11.68 -5.77 -16.88
N PHE A 52 -10.84 -4.73 -16.83
CA PHE A 52 -11.13 -3.43 -17.44
C PHE A 52 -10.02 -3.06 -18.43
N SER A 53 -10.04 -3.68 -19.61
CA SER A 53 -9.01 -3.53 -20.65
C SER A 53 -8.82 -2.09 -21.16
N THR A 54 -9.81 -1.21 -20.97
CA THR A 54 -9.75 0.21 -21.36
C THR A 54 -9.45 1.14 -20.18
N ALA A 55 -9.36 0.62 -18.95
CA ALA A 55 -9.06 1.45 -17.78
C ALA A 55 -7.61 1.91 -17.79
N GLY A 56 -7.40 3.19 -17.52
CA GLY A 56 -6.06 3.76 -17.35
C GLY A 56 -5.38 3.26 -16.07
N GLU A 57 -4.06 3.43 -16.03
CA GLU A 57 -3.24 3.21 -14.84
C GLU A 57 -3.46 4.33 -13.81
N LYS A 58 -3.41 4.02 -12.52
CA LYS A 58 -3.44 5.02 -11.44
C LYS A 58 -2.19 5.91 -11.51
N PRO A 59 -2.30 7.24 -11.31
CA PRO A 59 -1.15 8.10 -11.06
C PRO A 59 -0.29 7.58 -9.92
N VAL A 60 1.03 7.79 -10.00
CA VAL A 60 1.97 7.38 -8.95
C VAL A 60 1.68 8.04 -7.59
N THR A 61 1.10 9.23 -7.61
CA THR A 61 0.66 9.98 -6.42
C THR A 61 -0.72 9.56 -5.90
N GLY A 62 -1.40 8.61 -6.55
CA GLY A 62 -2.81 8.28 -6.31
C GLY A 62 -3.77 9.36 -6.79
N GLU A 63 -5.04 9.28 -6.36
CA GLU A 63 -6.10 10.24 -6.69
C GLU A 63 -7.00 10.50 -5.47
N SER A 64 -7.51 11.72 -5.31
CA SER A 64 -8.51 12.07 -4.26
C SER A 64 -9.93 11.70 -4.65
N THR A 65 -10.19 11.59 -5.95
CA THR A 65 -11.48 11.29 -6.55
C THR A 65 -11.22 10.51 -7.82
N THR A 66 -11.98 9.44 -8.05
CA THR A 66 -11.92 8.71 -9.31
C THR A 66 -13.30 8.61 -9.94
N TYR A 67 -13.38 8.89 -11.24
CA TYR A 67 -14.60 8.72 -12.02
C TYR A 67 -14.71 7.30 -12.61
N SER A 68 -13.63 6.51 -12.55
CA SER A 68 -13.59 5.13 -13.04
C SER A 68 -12.63 4.27 -12.22
N SER A 69 -12.80 2.94 -12.29
CA SER A 69 -11.77 2.01 -11.79
C SER A 69 -10.47 2.18 -12.60
N LYS A 70 -9.32 2.20 -11.94
CA LYS A 70 -7.99 2.28 -12.57
C LYS A 70 -7.07 1.20 -12.02
N PHE A 71 -6.14 0.72 -12.84
CA PHE A 71 -5.24 -0.34 -12.43
C PHE A 71 -3.96 0.18 -11.77
N PHE A 72 -3.39 -0.65 -10.93
CA PHE A 72 -2.06 -0.53 -10.32
C PHE A 72 -1.43 -1.93 -10.26
N TYR A 73 -0.22 -2.04 -9.71
CA TYR A 73 0.43 -3.34 -9.56
C TYR A 73 0.64 -3.67 -8.09
N PHE A 74 0.30 -4.89 -7.71
CA PHE A 74 0.80 -5.48 -6.48
C PHE A 74 2.16 -6.11 -6.75
N VAL A 75 3.15 -5.82 -5.90
CA VAL A 75 4.46 -6.49 -5.91
C VAL A 75 4.48 -7.55 -4.82
N LYS A 76 4.91 -8.78 -5.13
CA LYS A 76 5.15 -9.80 -4.12
C LYS A 76 6.46 -9.54 -3.40
N VAL A 77 6.35 -9.18 -2.12
CA VAL A 77 7.51 -8.80 -1.29
C VAL A 77 7.92 -9.90 -0.32
N ALA A 78 6.99 -10.79 0.03
CA ALA A 78 7.23 -11.93 0.90
C ALA A 78 6.20 -13.03 0.62
N LYS A 79 6.42 -14.20 1.23
CA LYS A 79 5.45 -15.29 1.22
C LYS A 79 4.12 -14.79 1.80
N GLY A 80 3.03 -14.92 1.05
CA GLY A 80 1.71 -14.50 1.52
C GLY A 80 1.51 -12.98 1.63
N LEU A 81 2.37 -12.14 1.03
CA LEU A 81 2.25 -10.69 1.14
C LEU A 81 2.47 -9.95 -0.18
N LEU A 82 1.46 -9.18 -0.58
CA LEU A 82 1.50 -8.26 -1.70
C LEU A 82 1.39 -6.80 -1.20
N ILE A 83 2.21 -5.91 -1.74
CA ILE A 83 2.16 -4.48 -1.46
C ILE A 83 1.92 -3.73 -2.77
N ALA A 84 0.97 -2.78 -2.77
CA ALA A 84 0.74 -1.93 -3.93
C ALA A 84 2.01 -1.13 -4.27
N ASP A 85 2.37 -1.10 -5.54
CA ASP A 85 3.52 -0.37 -6.08
C ASP A 85 3.39 1.15 -5.94
N ARG A 86 2.19 1.65 -5.67
CA ARG A 86 1.92 3.07 -5.48
C ARG A 86 0.80 3.31 -4.48
N VAL A 87 0.61 4.57 -4.13
CA VAL A 87 -0.61 5.04 -3.47
C VAL A 87 -1.78 4.92 -4.44
N CYS A 88 -2.89 4.33 -3.98
CA CYS A 88 -4.11 4.20 -4.78
C CYS A 88 -5.10 5.35 -4.57
N GLN A 89 -5.11 5.92 -3.37
CA GLN A 89 -5.98 7.04 -2.99
C GLN A 89 -5.22 8.03 -2.11
N HIS A 90 -5.39 9.32 -2.37
CA HIS A 90 -4.91 10.37 -1.48
C HIS A 90 -6.07 11.21 -0.96
N SER A 91 -5.78 12.17 -0.09
CA SER A 91 -6.79 13.01 0.56
C SER A 91 -7.86 12.21 1.29
N ILE A 92 -7.45 11.10 1.89
CA ILE A 92 -8.29 10.23 2.70
C ILE A 92 -7.70 10.13 4.10
N SER A 93 -8.53 10.35 5.11
CA SER A 93 -8.09 10.35 6.50
C SER A 93 -7.86 8.93 7.01
N TRP A 94 -6.98 8.79 7.99
CA TRP A 94 -6.77 7.52 8.68
C TRP A 94 -8.06 7.02 9.32
N ASP A 95 -8.88 7.94 9.87
CA ASP A 95 -10.16 7.59 10.51
C ASP A 95 -11.17 6.99 9.53
N VAL A 96 -11.23 7.51 8.29
CA VAL A 96 -12.09 6.97 7.22
C VAL A 96 -11.62 5.56 6.82
N LEU A 97 -10.31 5.36 6.65
CA LEU A 97 -9.74 4.04 6.34
C LEU A 97 -9.99 3.04 7.48
N ASN A 98 -9.87 3.50 8.73
CA ASN A 98 -10.10 2.69 9.91
C ASN A 98 -11.57 2.29 10.05
N ALA A 99 -12.51 3.21 9.78
CA ALA A 99 -13.93 2.90 9.69
C ALA A 99 -14.23 1.90 8.57
N GLY A 100 -13.51 1.98 7.45
CA GLY A 100 -13.50 0.98 6.37
C GLY A 100 -12.80 -0.34 6.72
N LYS A 101 -12.20 -0.43 7.91
CA LYS A 101 -11.42 -1.57 8.45
C LYS A 101 -10.16 -1.93 7.66
N VAL A 102 -9.69 -1.06 6.76
CA VAL A 102 -8.50 -1.33 5.92
C VAL A 102 -7.20 -0.82 6.53
N ILE A 103 -7.22 -0.31 7.76
CA ILE A 103 -6.00 -0.06 8.53
C ILE A 103 -5.49 -1.36 9.13
N GLN A 104 -6.23 -1.93 10.08
CA GLN A 104 -5.81 -3.14 10.81
C GLN A 104 -6.10 -4.44 10.04
N GLY A 105 -7.18 -4.47 9.27
CA GLY A 105 -7.53 -5.65 8.48
C GLY A 105 -9.01 -5.78 8.20
N LYS A 106 -9.32 -5.95 6.92
CA LYS A 106 -10.63 -6.32 6.41
C LYS A 106 -10.50 -7.66 5.67
N PRO A 107 -11.25 -8.71 6.04
CA PRO A 107 -11.31 -9.92 5.25
C PRO A 107 -11.62 -9.59 3.80
N TYR A 108 -10.84 -10.14 2.88
CA TYR A 108 -10.92 -9.84 1.46
C TYR A 108 -10.71 -11.12 0.66
N SER A 109 -11.61 -11.38 -0.29
CA SER A 109 -11.55 -12.56 -1.14
C SER A 109 -11.67 -12.17 -2.59
N PHE A 110 -10.79 -12.73 -3.39
CA PHE A 110 -10.89 -12.73 -4.84
C PHE A 110 -11.40 -14.09 -5.29
N SER A 111 -12.20 -14.08 -6.35
CA SER A 111 -12.90 -15.22 -6.90
C SER A 111 -12.81 -15.22 -8.43
N THR A 112 -12.70 -16.42 -8.98
CA THR A 112 -12.84 -16.68 -10.42
C THR A 112 -14.26 -16.48 -10.94
N SER A 113 -15.24 -16.25 -10.07
CA SER A 113 -16.61 -15.97 -10.48
C SER A 113 -16.69 -14.66 -11.27
N SER A 114 -17.40 -14.70 -12.40
CA SER A 114 -17.54 -13.59 -13.34
C SER A 114 -18.46 -12.46 -12.87
N ASN A 115 -18.90 -12.45 -11.60
CA ASN A 115 -19.73 -11.37 -11.05
C ASN A 115 -18.85 -10.20 -10.62
N ILE A 116 -18.45 -9.39 -11.62
CA ILE A 116 -17.62 -8.19 -11.49
C ILE A 116 -18.32 -7.12 -10.62
N SER A 117 -19.65 -7.16 -10.51
CA SER A 117 -20.51 -6.20 -9.84
C SER A 117 -20.33 -6.08 -8.31
N GLN A 118 -19.55 -6.97 -7.68
CA GLN A 118 -19.18 -6.86 -6.26
C GLN A 118 -17.68 -6.77 -6.00
N GLY A 119 -16.86 -6.62 -7.05
CA GLY A 119 -15.42 -6.42 -6.87
C GLY A 119 -14.71 -7.64 -6.31
N CYS A 120 -14.70 -8.74 -7.05
CA CYS A 120 -13.97 -9.94 -6.64
C CYS A 120 -13.31 -10.69 -7.80
N ALA A 121 -13.50 -10.28 -9.06
CA ALA A 121 -12.98 -11.02 -10.21
C ALA A 121 -11.46 -11.23 -10.11
N SER A 122 -10.99 -12.44 -10.40
CA SER A 122 -9.59 -12.83 -10.34
C SER A 122 -9.31 -14.05 -11.21
N SER A 123 -8.05 -14.27 -11.58
CA SER A 123 -7.61 -15.50 -12.27
C SER A 123 -7.54 -16.74 -11.38
N GLU A 124 -7.65 -16.57 -10.05
CA GLU A 124 -7.75 -17.66 -9.07
C GLU A 124 -8.56 -17.28 -7.83
N ASN A 125 -9.02 -18.28 -7.08
CA ASN A 125 -9.68 -18.05 -5.80
C ASN A 125 -8.62 -17.85 -4.71
N ILE A 126 -8.62 -16.69 -4.07
CA ILE A 126 -7.67 -16.38 -3.00
C ILE A 126 -8.32 -15.51 -1.94
N SER A 127 -8.15 -15.91 -0.69
CA SER A 127 -8.69 -15.21 0.48
C SER A 127 -7.56 -14.72 1.35
N GLY A 128 -7.79 -13.57 1.97
CA GLY A 128 -6.79 -12.90 2.79
C GLY A 128 -7.39 -11.69 3.52
N THR A 129 -6.52 -10.75 3.82
CA THR A 129 -6.80 -9.53 4.56
C THR A 129 -6.27 -8.33 3.78
N LEU A 130 -7.15 -7.37 3.52
CA LEU A 130 -6.78 -6.05 3.03
C LEU A 130 -6.47 -5.16 4.23
N ARG A 131 -5.25 -4.61 4.29
CA ARG A 131 -4.79 -3.75 5.39
C ARG A 131 -3.78 -2.71 4.94
N SER A 132 -3.30 -1.91 5.90
CA SER A 132 -2.13 -1.04 5.73
C SER A 132 -0.87 -1.74 6.27
N LEU A 133 0.32 -1.20 6.00
CA LEU A 133 1.58 -1.68 6.60
C LEU A 133 1.71 -1.22 8.05
N THR A 134 2.43 -1.99 8.86
CA THR A 134 3.07 -1.40 10.05
C THR A 134 4.23 -0.50 9.62
N GLY A 135 4.30 0.69 10.21
CA GLY A 135 5.30 1.72 9.96
C GLY A 135 6.19 2.00 11.17
N GLY A 136 5.95 1.35 12.31
CA GLY A 136 6.63 1.64 13.58
C GLY A 136 5.99 2.81 14.31
N VAL A 137 6.45 3.09 15.54
CA VAL A 137 5.87 4.09 16.46
C VAL A 137 6.84 5.22 16.82
N ALA A 138 8.11 5.11 16.46
CA ALA A 138 9.16 6.09 16.76
C ALA A 138 10.35 5.90 15.81
N TYR A 139 11.40 6.71 15.92
CA TYR A 139 12.66 6.43 15.23
C TYR A 139 13.37 5.23 15.86
N ALA A 140 14.13 4.49 15.05
CA ALA A 140 15.07 3.48 15.54
C ALA A 140 16.47 4.08 15.76
N ASN A 141 17.21 3.53 16.71
CA ASN A 141 18.64 3.78 16.87
C ASN A 141 19.49 2.59 16.36
N GLY A 142 20.82 2.75 16.37
CA GLY A 142 21.76 1.71 15.90
C GLY A 142 21.77 0.43 16.73
N SER A 143 21.17 0.39 17.93
CA SER A 143 21.01 -0.82 18.74
C SER A 143 19.67 -1.52 18.53
N GLY A 144 18.86 -1.07 17.56
CA GLY A 144 17.53 -1.62 17.31
C GLY A 144 16.49 -1.22 18.36
N SER A 145 16.77 -0.20 19.17
CA SER A 145 15.88 0.34 20.20
C SER A 145 15.22 1.64 19.76
N MET A 146 14.24 2.09 20.53
CA MET A 146 13.53 3.36 20.29
C MET A 146 14.46 4.58 20.40
N SER A 147 14.23 5.58 19.57
CA SER A 147 14.79 6.94 19.65
C SER A 147 13.71 7.99 19.37
N THR A 148 13.84 9.15 20.01
CA THR A 148 12.96 10.31 19.80
C THR A 148 13.47 11.27 18.71
N THR A 149 14.67 10.99 18.18
CA THR A 149 15.32 11.80 17.13
C THR A 149 15.70 10.91 15.95
N ASP A 150 15.62 11.42 14.72
CA ASP A 150 16.06 10.67 13.55
C ASP A 150 17.58 10.37 13.64
N LYS A 151 17.92 9.10 13.40
CA LYS A 151 19.30 8.58 13.35
C LYS A 151 19.62 7.97 11.98
N GLU A 152 18.76 8.17 10.98
CA GLU A 152 18.86 7.63 9.61
C GLU A 152 18.81 6.08 9.53
N ILE A 153 18.31 5.45 10.60
CA ILE A 153 18.18 3.99 10.69
C ILE A 153 16.83 3.53 10.11
N GLY A 154 15.75 4.26 10.38
CA GLY A 154 14.37 3.85 10.10
C GLY A 154 13.50 4.01 11.34
N ALA A 155 12.43 3.23 11.43
CA ALA A 155 11.47 3.29 12.52
C ALA A 155 11.62 2.11 13.49
N TRP A 156 11.26 2.34 14.76
CA TRP A 156 11.15 1.33 15.80
C TRP A 156 9.68 0.92 15.99
N PRO A 157 9.35 -0.37 16.17
CA PRO A 157 10.27 -1.51 16.22
C PRO A 157 10.86 -1.84 14.84
N ILE A 158 12.10 -2.33 14.83
CA ILE A 158 12.88 -2.57 13.59
C ILE A 158 12.31 -3.68 12.69
N ASN A 159 11.34 -4.44 13.19
CA ASN A 159 10.62 -5.45 12.43
C ASN A 159 9.34 -4.91 11.75
N ASN A 160 9.09 -3.60 11.79
CA ASN A 160 7.99 -2.98 11.07
C ASN A 160 8.06 -3.29 9.56
N GLU A 161 6.90 -3.46 8.95
CA GLU A 161 6.77 -3.96 7.58
C GLU A 161 7.23 -2.97 6.54
N TRP A 162 7.03 -1.68 6.76
CA TRP A 162 7.52 -0.64 5.86
C TRP A 162 9.04 -0.72 5.70
N ASP A 163 9.78 -0.78 6.81
CA ASP A 163 11.22 -0.91 6.76
C ASP A 163 11.64 -2.26 6.19
N LYS A 164 10.97 -3.33 6.59
CA LYS A 164 11.32 -4.68 6.17
C LYS A 164 11.10 -4.93 4.67
N TYR A 165 10.01 -4.41 4.09
CA TYR A 165 9.57 -4.78 2.74
C TYR A 165 9.64 -3.67 1.71
N ILE A 166 9.64 -2.39 2.12
CA ILE A 166 9.83 -1.25 1.21
C ILE A 166 11.26 -0.74 1.31
N VAL A 167 11.70 -0.26 2.49
CA VAL A 167 13.05 0.31 2.65
C VAL A 167 14.13 -0.71 2.31
N ASN A 168 14.00 -1.92 2.86
CA ASN A 168 14.96 -3.00 2.69
C ASN A 168 14.51 -4.03 1.64
N PHE A 169 13.70 -3.61 0.66
CA PHE A 169 13.38 -4.47 -0.47
C PHE A 169 14.68 -4.96 -1.12
N PRO A 170 14.79 -6.26 -1.49
CA PRO A 170 16.07 -6.82 -1.90
C PRO A 170 16.65 -6.10 -3.12
N ILE A 171 17.88 -5.58 -2.99
CA ILE A 171 18.54 -4.82 -4.07
C ILE A 171 18.66 -5.61 -5.38
N GLY A 172 18.89 -6.92 -5.28
CA GLY A 172 18.95 -7.83 -6.45
C GLY A 172 17.58 -8.07 -7.12
N LYS A 173 16.49 -7.54 -6.56
CA LYS A 173 15.15 -7.55 -7.14
C LYS A 173 14.76 -6.21 -7.76
N ILE A 174 15.64 -5.21 -7.73
CA ILE A 174 15.47 -3.91 -8.41
C ILE A 174 16.28 -3.95 -9.71
N GLN A 175 15.71 -3.44 -10.79
CA GLN A 175 16.40 -3.38 -12.08
C GLN A 175 17.68 -2.54 -12.01
N THR A 176 18.68 -2.88 -12.83
CA THR A 176 19.93 -2.11 -12.90
C THR A 176 19.67 -0.66 -13.29
N GLY A 177 20.28 0.28 -12.57
CA GLY A 177 20.10 1.73 -12.78
C GLY A 177 18.78 2.29 -12.24
N LYS A 178 17.99 1.48 -11.52
CA LYS A 178 16.73 1.88 -10.90
C LYS A 178 16.87 1.98 -9.39
N THR A 179 15.99 2.75 -8.79
CA THR A 179 15.92 2.98 -7.34
C THR A 179 14.71 2.26 -6.75
N ILE A 180 14.65 2.20 -5.42
CA ILE A 180 13.49 1.66 -4.72
C ILE A 180 12.21 2.49 -4.98
N ASP A 181 12.35 3.77 -5.31
CA ASP A 181 11.21 4.62 -5.68
C ASP A 181 10.65 4.28 -7.07
N ASP A 182 11.48 3.74 -7.97
CA ASP A 182 11.00 3.21 -9.25
C ASP A 182 10.17 1.92 -9.08
N VAL A 183 10.17 1.30 -7.89
CA VAL A 183 9.37 0.11 -7.56
C VAL A 183 8.11 0.49 -6.77
N PHE A 184 8.27 1.32 -5.73
CA PHE A 184 7.19 1.62 -4.80
C PHE A 184 6.68 3.06 -4.83
N HIS A 185 7.23 3.96 -5.64
CA HIS A 185 6.68 5.31 -5.85
C HIS A 185 6.25 6.01 -4.55
N PHE A 186 7.13 6.03 -3.55
CA PHE A 186 6.87 6.64 -2.24
C PHE A 186 7.28 8.12 -2.22
N LEU A 187 8.04 8.60 -3.20
CA LEU A 187 8.39 10.01 -3.28
C LEU A 187 7.13 10.87 -3.50
N SER A 188 7.10 12.03 -2.85
CA SER A 188 5.98 12.98 -2.82
C SER A 188 4.67 12.47 -2.20
N THR A 189 4.64 11.28 -1.59
CA THR A 189 3.46 10.75 -0.89
C THR A 189 3.80 10.09 0.45
N SER A 190 3.04 10.43 1.50
CA SER A 190 3.11 9.74 2.80
C SER A 190 1.96 8.75 2.95
N THR A 191 2.30 7.47 3.06
CA THR A 191 1.36 6.36 3.24
C THR A 191 0.98 6.22 4.71
N TRP A 192 -0.32 6.16 4.98
CA TRP A 192 -0.85 5.80 6.30
C TRP A 192 -0.44 4.38 6.71
N CYS A 193 0.00 4.25 7.96
CA CYS A 193 0.35 2.98 8.59
C CYS A 193 -0.64 2.60 9.70
N GLN A 194 -0.51 1.38 10.21
CA GLN A 194 -1.33 0.86 11.32
C GLN A 194 -1.11 1.61 12.64
N ASP A 195 0.06 2.22 12.79
CA ASP A 195 0.62 2.58 14.08
C ASP A 195 0.18 3.95 14.59
N THR A 196 0.11 4.05 15.91
CA THR A 196 0.05 5.31 16.65
C THR A 196 1.46 5.62 17.15
N PRO A 197 1.98 6.84 16.96
CA PRO A 197 3.32 7.19 17.43
C PRO A 197 3.41 7.04 18.96
N SER A 198 4.60 6.69 19.46
CA SER A 198 4.90 6.65 20.88
C SER A 198 4.66 8.03 21.50
N LEU A 199 4.05 8.07 22.70
CA LEU A 199 3.84 9.31 23.45
C LEU A 199 5.15 10.01 23.85
N SER A 200 6.29 9.31 23.76
CA SER A 200 7.62 9.91 23.95
C SER A 200 8.11 10.71 22.74
N MET A 201 7.43 10.63 21.59
CA MET A 201 7.80 11.40 20.40
C MET A 201 7.50 12.89 20.64
N PRO A 202 8.46 13.79 20.38
CA PRO A 202 8.25 15.23 20.54
C PRO A 202 7.05 15.67 19.72
N SER A 203 6.11 16.42 20.31
CA SER A 203 4.98 17.02 19.59
C SER A 203 4.03 16.02 18.89
N ALA A 204 4.06 14.73 19.23
CA ALA A 204 3.11 13.75 18.70
C ALA A 204 1.83 13.74 19.55
N PRO A 205 0.69 14.28 19.06
CA PRO A 205 -0.56 14.16 19.78
C PRO A 205 -1.06 12.70 19.74
N ASN A 206 -1.86 12.29 20.72
CA ASN A 206 -2.50 10.97 20.74
C ASN A 206 -3.49 10.73 19.58
N THR A 207 -3.89 11.81 18.89
CA THR A 207 -4.70 11.79 17.67
C THR A 207 -3.87 11.63 16.40
N ALA A 208 -2.53 11.67 16.47
CA ALA A 208 -1.70 11.45 15.30
C ALA A 208 -1.57 9.96 14.97
N ARG A 209 -1.29 9.70 13.69
CA ARG A 209 -1.07 8.37 13.12
C ARG A 209 0.19 8.40 12.27
N VAL A 210 0.84 7.26 12.18
CA VAL A 210 2.13 7.15 11.51
C VAL A 210 1.95 7.19 10.00
N GLY A 211 2.77 8.02 9.37
CA GLY A 211 2.93 8.14 7.93
C GLY A 211 4.37 7.81 7.54
N ARG A 212 4.56 7.12 6.40
CA ARG A 212 5.89 6.73 5.88
C ARG A 212 6.02 7.07 4.40
N GLY A 213 7.25 7.36 3.94
CA GLY A 213 7.54 7.83 2.58
C GLY A 213 7.68 9.36 2.51
N HIS A 214 7.34 9.97 1.38
CA HIS A 214 7.42 11.42 1.08
C HIS A 214 8.76 11.91 0.51
N LEU A 215 9.79 12.22 1.28
CA LEU A 215 11.08 12.71 0.77
C LEU A 215 12.12 11.58 0.62
N LYS A 216 12.03 10.55 1.47
CA LYS A 216 12.91 9.37 1.43
C LYS A 216 12.16 8.14 1.92
N ALA A 217 12.57 6.95 1.47
CA ALA A 217 11.92 5.69 1.86
C ALA A 217 11.87 5.51 3.38
N LYS A 218 12.95 5.89 4.07
CA LYS A 218 13.09 5.73 5.53
C LYS A 218 12.32 6.74 6.35
N GLU A 219 11.78 7.79 5.74
CA GLU A 219 11.12 8.87 6.46
C GLU A 219 9.98 8.34 7.32
N PHE A 220 9.98 8.83 8.56
CA PHE A 220 9.00 8.52 9.58
C PHE A 220 8.37 9.85 10.00
N GLY A 221 7.06 9.94 9.85
CA GLY A 221 6.28 11.08 10.26
C GLY A 221 5.04 10.64 11.03
N TYR A 222 4.42 11.59 11.69
CA TYR A 222 3.11 11.41 12.32
C TYR A 222 2.24 12.62 12.02
N ILE A 223 1.00 12.34 11.62
CA ILE A 223 0.08 13.31 11.06
C ILE A 223 -1.25 13.13 11.79
N PRO A 224 -2.01 14.18 12.15
CA PRO A 224 -3.33 14.04 12.77
C PRO A 224 -4.23 13.08 11.97
N SER A 225 -4.92 12.16 12.63
CA SER A 225 -5.70 11.07 11.99
C SER A 225 -6.78 11.58 11.02
N ILE A 226 -7.28 12.78 11.25
CA ILE A 226 -8.30 13.46 10.45
C ILE A 226 -7.76 14.10 9.16
N THR A 227 -6.44 14.15 8.97
CA THR A 227 -5.80 14.89 7.87
C THR A 227 -6.16 14.30 6.51
N VAL A 228 -6.43 15.16 5.53
CA VAL A 228 -6.80 14.81 4.14
C VAL A 228 -5.96 15.56 3.09
N THR A 229 -4.76 16.00 3.47
CA THR A 229 -3.82 16.67 2.54
C THR A 229 -3.28 15.66 1.53
N ALA A 230 -3.38 15.95 0.23
CA ALA A 230 -3.07 15.02 -0.86
C ALA A 230 -1.73 14.29 -0.68
N ASN A 231 -0.62 15.00 -0.50
CA ASN A 231 0.70 14.35 -0.44
C ASN A 231 1.03 13.74 0.93
N LEU A 232 0.20 13.95 1.95
CA LEU A 232 0.48 13.53 3.32
C LEU A 232 -0.45 12.41 3.82
N ALA A 233 -1.66 12.34 3.28
CA ALA A 233 -2.72 11.46 3.73
C ALA A 233 -3.10 10.48 2.61
N CYS A 234 -2.29 9.44 2.44
CA CYS A 234 -2.38 8.49 1.34
C CYS A 234 -2.66 7.06 1.80
N PHE A 235 -3.40 6.31 1.00
CA PHE A 235 -3.65 4.89 1.19
C PHE A 235 -2.91 4.05 0.15
N ARG A 236 -2.09 3.11 0.63
CA ARG A 236 -1.40 2.08 -0.15
C ARG A 236 -1.91 0.71 0.30
N PRO A 237 -2.73 0.03 -0.51
CA PRO A 237 -3.23 -1.29 -0.20
C PRO A 237 -2.12 -2.32 0.06
N VAL A 238 -2.34 -3.17 1.07
CA VAL A 238 -1.60 -4.42 1.30
C VAL A 238 -2.59 -5.56 1.28
N PHE A 239 -2.26 -6.63 0.56
CA PHE A 239 -3.03 -7.87 0.58
C PHE A 239 -2.17 -8.99 1.19
N GLU A 240 -2.58 -9.42 2.38
CA GLU A 240 -1.98 -10.53 3.12
C GLU A 240 -2.84 -11.78 2.94
N TYR A 241 -2.26 -12.86 2.45
CA TYR A 241 -2.96 -14.08 2.08
C TYR A 241 -2.17 -15.30 2.53
N LYS A 242 -2.87 -16.43 2.62
CA LYS A 242 -2.20 -17.71 2.90
C LYS A 242 -1.85 -18.38 1.58
N GLU A 243 -0.56 -18.62 1.36
CA GLU A 243 -0.12 -19.55 0.31
C GLU A 243 -0.48 -20.97 0.73
N VAL A 244 -1.18 -21.69 -0.15
CA VAL A 244 -1.60 -23.09 0.04
C VAL A 244 -0.52 -24.03 -0.46
#